data_AF-A0A6B3M4F8-F1
#
_entry.id   AF-A0A6B3M4F8-F1
#
_cell.length_a   1.000
_cell.length_b   1.000
_cell.length_c   1.000
_cell.angle_alpha   90.00
_cell.angle_beta   90.00
_cell.angle_gamma   90.00
#
_symmetry.space_group_name_H-M   'P 1'
#
loop_
_entity.id
_entity.type
_entity.pdbx_description
1 polymer ?
#
loop_
_entity_poly.entity_id
_entity_poly.type
_entity_poly.pdbx_seq_one_letter_code
_entity_poly.pdbx_strand_id
1 'polypeptide(L)'
;MPRHNFVKTTLLLTTFISLSIPLSSVLIDELEFSSSYAVSAETGKQNQENFWVRLFVKKTSRGSSRTPFCSIWPNPDDQDLREIWNDRPLFIWKNTGEFEIAQIEVRVKSDDSKTAKKPYKVEDFNQVIGREHNLIYHKYNDPEPLNHGQEYFLWLKYQRKFKDTNGEESMVPGEHLAPFKIVQNGNFRNQIEAELNELISQNVNLNNQEIAEERAKYFVDLKLWSDFIQEAFSVKNPSADLIEFKEVILNQDSCTVK
;
A
#
# COMPACT_ATOMS: atom_id res chain seq x y z
N MET A 1 -24.39 -17.08 -73.44
CA MET A 1 -25.25 -17.82 -72.50
C MET A 1 -24.39 -18.77 -71.67
N PRO A 2 -24.06 -18.46 -70.40
CA PRO A 2 -23.49 -19.42 -69.48
C PRO A 2 -24.54 -19.88 -68.45
N ARG A 3 -24.63 -21.20 -68.24
CA ARG A 3 -25.44 -21.83 -67.21
C ARG A 3 -24.66 -21.85 -65.89
N HIS A 4 -25.31 -21.37 -64.82
CA HIS A 4 -24.81 -21.46 -63.45
C HIS A 4 -24.91 -22.90 -62.93
N ASN A 5 -23.80 -23.43 -62.40
CA ASN A 5 -23.80 -24.62 -61.56
C ASN A 5 -23.83 -24.20 -60.08
N PHE A 6 -24.87 -24.67 -59.39
CA PHE A 6 -25.04 -24.56 -57.95
C PHE A 6 -24.08 -25.53 -57.25
N VAL A 7 -23.13 -25.00 -56.47
CA VAL A 7 -22.33 -25.78 -55.52
C VAL A 7 -23.02 -25.71 -54.16
N LYS A 8 -23.58 -26.84 -53.72
CA LYS A 8 -24.08 -27.02 -52.35
C LYS A 8 -22.88 -27.21 -51.43
N THR A 9 -22.61 -26.24 -50.56
CA THR A 9 -21.60 -26.36 -49.50
C THR A 9 -22.31 -26.69 -48.20
N THR A 10 -22.10 -27.91 -47.71
CA THR A 10 -22.65 -28.42 -46.46
C THR A 10 -21.88 -27.83 -45.28
N LEU A 11 -22.58 -27.11 -44.40
CA LEU A 11 -22.04 -26.52 -43.18
C LEU A 11 -22.00 -27.60 -42.08
N LEU A 12 -20.82 -28.02 -41.66
CA LEU A 12 -20.64 -28.88 -40.47
C LEU A 12 -20.59 -28.00 -39.23
N LEU A 13 -21.66 -28.01 -38.42
CA LEU A 13 -21.66 -27.43 -37.08
C LEU A 13 -20.96 -28.41 -36.12
N THR A 14 -19.76 -28.07 -35.66
CA THR A 14 -19.14 -28.71 -34.51
C THR A 14 -19.57 -27.98 -33.25
N THR A 15 -20.49 -28.57 -32.49
CA THR A 15 -20.86 -28.08 -31.15
C THR A 15 -19.75 -28.46 -30.17
N PHE A 16 -19.02 -27.48 -29.66
CA PHE A 16 -18.15 -27.65 -28.50
C PHE A 16 -19.02 -27.72 -27.24
N ILE A 17 -19.09 -28.90 -26.64
CA ILE A 17 -19.64 -29.08 -25.30
C ILE A 17 -18.59 -28.53 -24.33
N SER A 18 -18.78 -27.30 -23.87
CA SER A 18 -18.04 -26.75 -22.74
C SER A 18 -18.45 -27.49 -21.48
N LEU A 19 -17.59 -28.40 -21.00
CA LEU A 19 -17.64 -28.89 -19.63
C LEU A 19 -17.30 -27.73 -18.69
N SER A 20 -18.32 -27.04 -18.21
CA SER A 20 -18.24 -26.18 -17.04
C SER A 20 -17.99 -27.07 -15.82
N ILE A 21 -16.74 -27.13 -15.37
CA ILE A 21 -16.40 -27.66 -14.05
C ILE A 21 -16.99 -26.68 -13.03
N PRO A 22 -17.92 -27.09 -12.16
CA PRO A 22 -18.28 -26.26 -11.02
C PRO A 22 -17.04 -26.18 -10.12
N LEU A 23 -16.41 -25.01 -10.08
CA LEU A 23 -15.52 -24.65 -8.98
C LEU A 23 -16.39 -24.75 -7.73
N SER A 24 -16.16 -25.81 -6.95
CA SER A 24 -16.74 -25.99 -5.64
C SER A 24 -16.37 -24.77 -4.81
N SER A 25 -17.34 -23.87 -4.63
CA SER A 25 -17.35 -22.92 -3.54
C SER A 25 -17.38 -23.72 -2.26
N VAL A 26 -16.20 -23.96 -1.69
CA VAL A 26 -16.06 -24.40 -0.31
C VAL A 26 -16.57 -23.22 0.53
N LEU A 27 -17.83 -23.34 0.94
CA LEU A 27 -18.35 -22.66 2.12
C LEU A 27 -17.50 -23.12 3.29
N ILE A 28 -16.62 -22.25 3.78
CA ILE A 28 -16.06 -22.42 5.11
C ILE A 28 -17.21 -22.04 6.04
N ASP A 29 -17.84 -23.07 6.59
CA ASP A 29 -18.76 -22.96 7.70
C ASP A 29 -18.07 -22.19 8.83
N GLU A 30 -18.79 -21.19 9.31
CA GLU A 30 -18.55 -20.42 10.50
C GLU A 30 -18.65 -21.37 11.72
N LEU A 31 -17.53 -22.02 12.06
CA LEU A 31 -17.40 -22.69 13.34
C LEU A 31 -16.94 -21.68 14.38
N GLU A 32 -17.92 -21.11 15.07
CA GLU A 32 -17.76 -20.50 16.38
C GLU A 32 -17.19 -21.55 17.36
N PHE A 33 -15.86 -21.65 17.40
CA PHE A 33 -15.18 -22.36 18.48
C PHE A 33 -14.88 -21.36 19.60
N SER A 34 -15.87 -21.22 20.49
CA SER A 34 -15.66 -20.74 21.85
C SER A 34 -14.64 -21.65 22.52
N SER A 35 -13.41 -21.17 22.62
CA SER A 35 -12.32 -21.83 23.35
C SER A 35 -11.64 -20.78 24.23
N SER A 36 -12.15 -20.69 25.45
CA SER A 36 -11.49 -20.00 26.57
C SER A 36 -10.17 -20.69 26.90
N TYR A 37 -9.07 -20.14 26.39
CA TYR A 37 -7.75 -20.30 27.01
C TYR A 37 -7.08 -18.94 27.04
N ALA A 38 -7.49 -18.12 28.01
CA ALA A 38 -6.58 -17.18 28.63
C ALA A 38 -5.57 -18.00 29.44
N VAL A 39 -4.52 -18.47 28.78
CA VAL A 39 -3.33 -18.99 29.46
C VAL A 39 -2.27 -17.91 29.38
N SER A 40 -1.96 -17.40 30.56
CA SER A 40 -0.93 -16.42 30.83
C SER A 40 0.42 -16.91 30.28
N ALA A 41 1.01 -16.10 29.41
CA ALA A 41 2.43 -16.10 29.10
C ALA A 41 3.04 -14.75 29.49
N GLU A 42 2.76 -14.30 30.73
CA GLU A 42 3.60 -13.35 31.43
C GLU A 42 4.76 -14.11 32.08
N THR A 43 5.84 -14.35 31.34
CA THR A 43 7.19 -14.53 31.91
C THR A 43 8.22 -14.51 30.79
N GLY A 44 8.82 -13.34 30.55
CA GLY A 44 9.87 -13.15 29.54
C GLY A 44 10.05 -11.73 29.00
N LYS A 45 9.33 -10.71 29.50
CA LYS A 45 9.49 -9.31 29.06
C LYS A 45 10.52 -8.54 29.91
N GLN A 46 11.82 -8.78 29.69
CA GLN A 46 12.85 -7.76 29.96
C GLN A 46 13.99 -7.91 28.94
N ASN A 47 14.21 -6.85 28.15
CA ASN A 47 15.37 -6.59 27.26
C ASN A 47 15.46 -7.25 25.86
N GLN A 48 14.36 -7.61 25.21
CA GLN A 48 14.34 -7.61 23.73
C GLN A 48 13.60 -6.35 23.28
N GLU A 49 14.34 -5.36 22.75
CA GLU A 49 13.72 -4.25 22.04
C GLU A 49 12.85 -4.81 20.91
N ASN A 50 11.57 -4.43 20.90
CA ASN A 50 10.58 -4.80 19.90
C ASN A 50 11.15 -4.58 18.49
N PHE A 51 11.16 -5.64 17.65
CA PHE A 51 11.67 -5.62 16.28
C PHE A 51 11.18 -4.40 15.50
N TRP A 52 9.88 -4.13 15.57
CA TRP A 52 9.23 -3.05 14.85
C TRP A 52 9.73 -1.67 15.31
N VAL A 53 9.90 -1.48 16.63
CA VAL A 53 10.39 -0.23 17.21
C VAL A 53 11.89 -0.06 16.95
N ARG A 54 12.68 -1.15 17.01
CA ARG A 54 14.13 -1.12 16.77
C ARG A 54 14.48 -0.70 15.35
N LEU A 55 13.71 -1.17 14.37
CA LEU A 55 13.93 -0.81 12.97
C LEU A 55 13.55 0.65 12.66
N PHE A 56 12.82 1.32 13.53
CA PHE A 56 12.44 2.71 13.37
C PHE A 56 13.31 3.59 14.28
N VAL A 57 14.54 3.85 13.84
CA VAL A 57 15.41 4.76 14.55
C VAL A 57 15.01 6.18 14.19
N LYS A 58 14.38 6.88 15.16
CA LYS A 58 14.06 8.32 15.04
C LYS A 58 15.28 9.07 14.51
N LYS A 59 15.23 9.50 13.24
CA LYS A 59 16.22 10.41 12.70
C LYS A 59 16.04 11.75 13.42
N THR A 60 17.10 12.27 14.02
CA THR A 60 17.10 13.66 14.47
C THR A 60 16.96 14.54 13.23
N SER A 61 15.86 15.29 13.16
CA SER A 61 15.53 16.07 11.98
C SER A 61 16.59 17.15 11.75
N ARG A 62 17.31 17.06 10.62
CA ARG A 62 18.05 18.22 10.09
C ARG A 62 17.03 19.09 9.37
N GLY A 63 16.46 20.05 10.09
CA GLY A 63 15.64 21.15 9.56
C GLY A 63 14.84 20.81 8.31
N SER A 64 13.83 19.96 8.43
CA SER A 64 12.91 19.73 7.31
C SER A 64 12.08 20.99 7.09
N SER A 65 11.92 21.37 5.81
CA SER A 65 11.02 22.45 5.41
C SER A 65 9.63 22.19 6.01
N ARG A 66 9.02 23.20 6.62
CA ARG A 66 7.68 23.13 7.23
C ARG A 66 6.63 23.04 6.12
N THR A 67 6.59 21.96 5.36
CA THR A 67 5.46 21.69 4.49
C THR A 67 4.28 21.30 5.38
N PRO A 68 3.10 21.91 5.20
CA PRO A 68 1.93 21.62 6.03
C PRO A 68 1.43 20.17 5.84
N PHE A 69 1.80 19.56 4.71
CA PHE A 69 1.51 18.17 4.41
C PHE A 69 2.70 17.27 4.79
N CYS A 70 2.42 16.21 5.55
CA CYS A 70 3.43 15.28 6.03
C CYS A 70 3.24 13.89 5.42
N SER A 71 3.86 13.65 4.27
CA SER A 71 3.86 12.33 3.62
C SER A 71 4.88 11.42 4.29
N ILE A 72 4.40 10.33 4.88
CA ILE A 72 5.26 9.27 5.41
C ILE A 72 5.72 8.38 4.25
N TRP A 73 4.77 7.98 3.39
CA TRP A 73 5.05 7.22 2.19
C TRP A 73 4.08 7.54 1.04
N PRO A 74 4.58 7.83 -0.18
CA PRO A 74 5.98 7.99 -0.55
C PRO A 74 6.55 9.31 0.01
N ASN A 75 7.84 9.34 0.35
CA ASN A 75 8.47 10.55 0.87
C ASN A 75 9.20 11.31 -0.28
N PRO A 76 8.79 12.55 -0.60
CA PRO A 76 9.42 13.30 -1.68
C PRO A 76 10.88 13.68 -1.40
N ASP A 77 11.27 13.79 -0.14
CA ASP A 77 12.60 14.24 0.29
C ASP A 77 13.61 13.10 0.43
N ASP A 78 13.16 11.84 0.34
CA ASP A 78 14.03 10.67 0.50
C ASP A 78 13.96 9.76 -0.74
N GLN A 79 15.05 9.71 -1.51
CA GLN A 79 15.11 8.90 -2.72
C GLN A 79 15.12 7.40 -2.43
N ASP A 80 15.65 6.99 -1.27
CA ASP A 80 15.66 5.58 -0.86
C ASP A 80 14.23 5.08 -0.54
N LEU A 81 13.30 6.02 -0.32
CA LEU A 81 11.90 5.75 0.02
C LEU A 81 10.97 5.88 -1.21
N ARG A 82 11.47 5.58 -2.41
CA ARG A 82 10.69 5.70 -3.66
C ARG A 82 10.42 4.38 -4.35
N GLU A 83 11.21 3.33 -4.10
CA GLU A 83 11.01 2.04 -4.75
C GLU A 83 9.99 1.18 -4.00
N ILE A 84 9.09 0.56 -4.76
CA ILE A 84 8.00 -0.29 -4.25
C ILE A 84 7.96 -1.58 -5.05
N TRP A 85 7.98 -2.72 -4.38
CA TRP A 85 7.79 -4.01 -5.04
C TRP A 85 6.31 -4.27 -5.31
N ASN A 86 5.41 -4.03 -4.35
CA ASN A 86 3.97 -4.24 -4.54
C ASN A 86 3.42 -3.32 -5.64
N ASP A 87 2.70 -3.89 -6.61
CA ASP A 87 2.05 -3.13 -7.69
C ASP A 87 0.74 -2.44 -7.24
N ARG A 88 0.38 -2.62 -5.97
CA ARG A 88 -0.73 -2.01 -5.24
C ARG A 88 -0.22 -1.36 -3.95
N PRO A 89 0.48 -0.23 -4.07
CA PRO A 89 1.14 0.41 -2.96
C PRO A 89 0.16 0.87 -1.86
N LEU A 90 0.68 0.94 -0.64
CA LEU A 90 0.05 1.63 0.49
C LEU A 90 0.66 3.04 0.62
N PHE A 91 -0.17 4.07 0.52
CA PHE A 91 0.22 5.45 0.78
C PHE A 91 -0.17 5.85 2.20
N ILE A 92 0.68 6.59 2.87
CA ILE A 92 0.51 6.94 4.29
C ILE A 92 0.94 8.37 4.53
N TRP A 93 0.12 9.13 5.24
CA TRP A 93 0.43 10.49 5.67
C TRP A 93 -0.20 10.82 7.02
N LYS A 94 0.32 11.87 7.65
CA LYS A 94 -0.19 12.35 8.94
C LYS A 94 -1.30 13.36 8.75
N ASN A 95 -2.42 13.15 9.41
CA ASN A 95 -3.45 14.14 9.64
C ASN A 95 -3.02 15.08 10.78
N THR A 96 -2.57 16.29 10.43
CA THR A 96 -2.21 17.33 11.41
C THR A 96 -3.43 18.13 11.88
N GLY A 97 -4.62 17.92 11.29
CA GLY A 97 -5.80 18.76 11.49
C GLY A 97 -5.72 20.14 10.80
N GLU A 98 -4.59 20.45 10.15
CA GLU A 98 -4.36 21.69 9.40
C GLU A 98 -4.85 21.62 7.96
N PHE A 99 -5.16 20.42 7.44
CA PHE A 99 -5.63 20.22 6.09
C PHE A 99 -6.74 19.18 5.97
N GLU A 100 -7.53 19.32 4.90
CA GLU A 100 -8.56 18.37 4.48
C GLU A 100 -8.23 17.91 3.06
N ILE A 101 -8.02 16.60 2.87
CA ILE A 101 -7.78 16.04 1.54
C ILE A 101 -9.09 16.10 0.77
N ALA A 102 -9.06 16.71 -0.41
CA ALA A 102 -10.18 16.74 -1.33
C ALA A 102 -10.09 15.58 -2.33
N GLN A 103 -8.89 15.30 -2.82
CA GLN A 103 -8.68 14.37 -3.94
C GLN A 103 -7.32 13.68 -3.86
N ILE A 104 -7.30 12.40 -4.22
CA ILE A 104 -6.10 11.58 -4.37
C ILE A 104 -5.98 11.17 -5.83
N GLU A 105 -4.80 11.34 -6.40
CA GLU A 105 -4.52 10.91 -7.76
C GLU A 105 -3.16 10.19 -7.86
N VAL A 106 -3.12 9.16 -8.69
CA VAL A 106 -1.86 8.52 -9.11
C VAL A 106 -1.61 8.88 -10.57
N ARG A 107 -0.45 9.46 -10.86
CA ARG A 107 -0.07 9.93 -12.21
C ARG A 107 1.27 9.39 -12.65
N VAL A 108 1.46 9.16 -13.93
CA VAL A 108 2.75 8.76 -14.50
C VAL A 108 3.72 9.95 -14.49
N LYS A 109 4.97 9.75 -14.08
CA LYS A 109 5.97 10.83 -13.95
C LYS A 109 6.52 11.35 -15.28
N SER A 110 6.67 10.49 -16.30
CA SER A 110 7.19 10.90 -17.62
C SER A 110 6.20 11.71 -18.46
N ASP A 111 5.07 12.10 -17.88
CA ASP A 111 4.06 12.93 -18.55
C ASP A 111 4.41 14.41 -18.38
N ASP A 112 5.54 14.85 -18.96
CA ASP A 112 5.96 16.25 -19.08
C ASP A 112 5.06 17.07 -20.02
N SER A 113 3.95 16.49 -20.50
CA SER A 113 3.03 17.20 -21.36
C SER A 113 2.22 18.19 -20.52
N LYS A 114 2.35 19.49 -20.82
CA LYS A 114 1.50 20.59 -20.32
C LYS A 114 -0.01 20.41 -20.65
N THR A 115 -0.37 19.26 -21.21
CA THR A 115 -1.72 18.77 -21.45
C THR A 115 -1.96 17.61 -20.50
N ALA A 116 -2.80 17.81 -19.47
CA ALA A 116 -3.13 16.77 -18.53
C ALA A 116 -3.66 15.53 -19.26
N LYS A 117 -2.86 14.45 -19.37
CA LYS A 117 -3.48 13.15 -19.57
C LYS A 117 -4.30 12.84 -18.33
N LYS A 118 -5.39 12.11 -18.56
CA LYS A 118 -6.27 11.64 -17.50
C LYS A 118 -5.39 10.92 -16.46
N PRO A 119 -5.46 11.29 -15.17
CA PRO A 119 -4.76 10.57 -14.12
C PRO A 119 -5.07 9.07 -14.22
N TYR A 120 -4.10 8.22 -13.86
CA TYR A 120 -4.28 6.77 -13.88
C TYR A 120 -5.47 6.39 -13.01
N LYS A 121 -5.59 7.08 -11.87
CA LYS A 121 -6.72 7.02 -10.96
C LYS A 121 -7.02 8.37 -10.33
N VAL A 122 -8.30 8.63 -10.13
CA VAL A 122 -8.83 9.69 -9.25
C VAL A 122 -9.73 9.04 -8.22
N GLU A 123 -9.53 9.41 -6.96
CA GLU A 123 -10.44 9.05 -5.88
C GLU A 123 -10.83 10.27 -5.06
N ASP A 124 -12.12 10.35 -4.74
CA ASP A 124 -12.64 11.31 -3.78
C ASP A 124 -12.31 10.83 -2.36
N PHE A 125 -11.78 11.74 -1.53
CA PHE A 125 -11.27 11.38 -0.21
C PHE A 125 -12.33 10.80 0.73
N ASN A 126 -13.60 11.13 0.51
CA ASN A 126 -14.74 10.59 1.27
C ASN A 126 -14.89 9.06 1.12
N GLN A 127 -14.18 8.43 0.18
CA GLN A 127 -14.13 6.99 -0.02
C GLN A 127 -12.89 6.33 0.60
N VAL A 128 -12.01 7.07 1.29
CA VAL A 128 -10.74 6.53 1.80
C VAL A 128 -10.95 5.73 3.09
N ILE A 129 -10.61 4.44 2.98
CA ILE A 129 -10.79 3.40 3.98
C ILE A 129 -9.51 3.26 4.80
N GLY A 130 -9.57 3.72 6.05
CA GLY A 130 -8.51 3.56 7.06
C GLY A 130 -8.14 4.86 7.76
N ARG A 131 -8.70 5.10 8.94
CA ARG A 131 -8.22 6.14 9.86
C ARG A 131 -7.88 5.48 11.19
N GLU A 132 -6.63 5.59 11.58
CA GLU A 132 -6.16 5.21 12.91
C GLU A 132 -5.54 6.46 13.52
N HIS A 133 -6.26 7.10 14.44
CA HIS A 133 -5.87 8.37 15.05
C HIS A 133 -5.52 9.46 14.00
N ASN A 134 -4.26 9.94 14.03
CA ASN A 134 -3.72 10.94 13.13
C ASN A 134 -3.07 10.34 11.88
N LEU A 135 -3.24 9.05 11.60
CA LEU A 135 -2.81 8.45 10.34
C LEU A 135 -3.97 8.37 9.37
N ILE A 136 -3.66 8.69 8.13
CA ILE A 136 -4.49 8.31 7.00
C ILE A 136 -3.63 7.39 6.15
N TYR A 137 -4.18 6.24 5.81
CA TYR A 137 -3.59 5.36 4.83
C TYR A 137 -4.58 5.11 3.70
N HIS A 138 -4.04 5.01 2.49
CA HIS A 138 -4.80 4.71 1.29
C HIS A 138 -4.09 3.57 0.56
N LYS A 139 -4.77 2.43 0.46
CA LYS A 139 -4.29 1.32 -0.34
C LYS A 139 -4.81 1.48 -1.77
N TYR A 140 -3.89 1.45 -2.73
CA TYR A 140 -4.24 1.43 -4.14
C TYR A 140 -4.97 0.13 -4.48
N ASN A 141 -6.27 0.20 -4.69
CA ASN A 141 -7.15 -0.97 -4.82
C ASN A 141 -7.80 -1.12 -6.21
N ASP A 142 -7.29 -0.43 -7.23
CA ASP A 142 -7.82 -0.56 -8.60
C ASP A 142 -7.63 -1.97 -9.16
N PRO A 143 -8.59 -2.51 -9.92
CA PRO A 143 -8.43 -3.83 -10.55
C PRO A 143 -7.15 -3.95 -11.38
N GLU A 144 -6.74 -2.88 -12.06
CA GLU A 144 -5.50 -2.81 -12.83
C GLU A 144 -4.30 -2.42 -11.94
N PRO A 145 -3.30 -3.31 -11.79
CA PRO A 145 -2.10 -3.00 -11.03
C PRO A 145 -1.27 -1.90 -11.70
N LEU A 146 -0.37 -1.27 -10.94
CA LEU A 146 0.58 -0.32 -11.50
C LEU A 146 1.65 -1.06 -12.32
N ASN A 147 2.11 -0.41 -13.40
CA ASN A 147 3.07 -1.00 -14.32
C ASN A 147 4.46 -1.10 -13.66
N HIS A 148 5.07 -2.27 -13.76
CA HIS A 148 6.44 -2.48 -13.30
C HIS A 148 7.44 -1.61 -14.05
N GLY A 149 8.42 -1.06 -13.33
CA GLY A 149 9.44 -0.15 -13.88
C GLY A 149 8.95 1.28 -14.10
N GLN A 150 7.65 1.54 -13.98
CA GLN A 150 7.07 2.85 -14.19
C GLN A 150 7.25 3.74 -12.96
N GLU A 151 7.64 4.99 -13.21
CA GLU A 151 7.64 6.05 -12.22
C GLU A 151 6.30 6.79 -12.20
N TYR A 152 5.84 7.10 -11.00
CA TYR A 152 4.58 7.73 -10.70
C TYR A 152 4.74 8.92 -9.73
N PHE A 153 3.71 9.74 -9.65
CA PHE A 153 3.46 10.69 -8.57
C PHE A 153 2.18 10.31 -7.85
N LEU A 154 2.23 10.30 -6.53
CA LEU A 154 1.05 10.50 -5.69
C LEU A 154 0.78 12.00 -5.64
N TRP A 155 -0.33 12.44 -6.22
CA TRP A 155 -0.78 13.82 -6.21
C TRP A 155 -2.00 13.97 -5.31
N LEU A 156 -1.82 14.69 -4.21
CA LEU A 156 -2.87 14.99 -3.26
C LEU A 156 -3.29 16.44 -3.43
N LYS A 157 -4.59 16.67 -3.63
CA LYS A 157 -5.17 18.02 -3.55
C LYS A 157 -5.91 18.16 -2.25
N TYR A 158 -5.65 19.24 -1.54
CA TYR A 158 -6.19 19.49 -0.22
C TYR A 158 -6.56 20.95 -0.03
N GLN A 159 -7.31 21.22 1.01
CA GLN A 159 -7.54 22.57 1.51
C GLN A 159 -6.87 22.69 2.87
N ARG A 160 -6.08 23.74 3.10
CA ARG A 160 -5.41 23.99 4.38
C ARG A 160 -6.07 25.16 5.10
N LYS A 161 -6.14 25.04 6.43
CA LYS A 161 -6.52 26.13 7.32
C LYS A 161 -5.40 27.16 7.33
N PHE A 162 -5.76 28.40 7.07
CA PHE A 162 -4.86 29.54 7.11
C PHE A 162 -5.48 30.60 8.03
N LYS A 163 -4.70 31.10 8.99
CA LYS A 163 -5.08 32.24 9.83
C LYS A 163 -4.45 33.49 9.27
N ASP A 164 -5.27 34.49 8.97
CA ASP A 164 -4.77 35.80 8.55
C ASP A 164 -4.19 36.59 9.75
N THR A 165 -3.73 37.82 9.50
CA THR A 165 -3.19 38.70 10.54
C THR A 165 -4.22 39.12 11.60
N ASN A 166 -5.52 38.99 11.29
CA ASN A 166 -6.62 39.31 12.18
C ASN A 166 -7.09 38.07 12.99
N GLY A 167 -6.52 36.90 12.71
CA GLY A 167 -6.92 35.63 13.32
C GLY A 167 -8.13 34.97 12.66
N GLU A 168 -8.60 35.47 11.52
CA GLU A 168 -9.69 34.89 10.75
C GLU A 168 -9.20 33.63 10.02
N GLU A 169 -9.94 32.53 10.19
CA GLU A 169 -9.64 31.25 9.55
C GLU A 169 -10.24 31.20 8.14
N SER A 170 -9.41 30.86 7.15
CA SER A 170 -9.80 30.63 5.77
C SER A 170 -9.21 29.32 5.25
N MET A 171 -9.91 28.68 4.32
CA MET A 171 -9.43 27.48 3.64
C MET A 171 -8.77 27.87 2.31
N VAL A 172 -7.51 27.48 2.13
CA VAL A 172 -6.73 27.78 0.92
C VAL A 172 -6.38 26.47 0.22
N PRO A 173 -6.56 26.34 -1.11
CA PRO A 173 -6.15 25.14 -1.82
C PRO A 173 -4.63 24.93 -1.71
N GLY A 174 -4.24 23.66 -1.63
CA GLY A 174 -2.87 23.22 -1.62
C GLY A 174 -2.73 21.89 -2.35
N GLU A 175 -1.51 21.60 -2.78
CA GLU A 175 -1.19 20.37 -3.50
C GLU A 175 0.09 19.77 -2.92
N HIS A 176 0.19 18.44 -2.99
CA HIS A 176 1.38 17.70 -2.62
C HIS A 176 1.69 16.65 -3.69
N LEU A 177 2.94 16.59 -4.11
CA LEU A 177 3.43 15.60 -5.08
C LEU A 177 4.54 14.78 -4.44
N ALA A 178 4.33 13.46 -4.37
CA ALA A 178 5.32 12.51 -3.88
C ALA A 178 5.67 11.50 -4.98
N PRO A 179 6.90 11.53 -5.54
CA PRO A 179 7.32 10.56 -6.56
C PRO A 179 7.56 9.18 -5.96
N PHE A 180 7.22 8.14 -6.72
CA PHE A 180 7.57 6.75 -6.42
C PHE A 180 7.75 5.94 -7.70
N LYS A 181 8.26 4.71 -7.59
CA LYS A 181 8.54 3.83 -8.71
C LYS A 181 8.20 2.40 -8.34
N ILE A 182 7.49 1.71 -9.24
CA ILE A 182 7.32 0.26 -9.10
C ILE A 182 8.57 -0.44 -9.61
N VAL A 183 9.10 -1.38 -8.84
CA VAL A 183 10.27 -2.18 -9.21
C VAL A 183 10.10 -2.75 -10.61
N GLN A 184 11.18 -2.72 -11.40
CA GLN A 184 11.21 -3.19 -12.78
C GLN A 184 10.81 -4.67 -12.86
N ASN A 185 10.07 -5.03 -13.90
CA ASN A 185 9.79 -6.44 -14.16
C ASN A 185 11.09 -7.13 -14.58
N GLY A 186 11.43 -8.24 -13.94
CA GLY A 186 12.64 -8.99 -14.26
C GLY A 186 13.14 -9.84 -13.11
N ASN A 187 14.41 -10.25 -13.21
CA ASN A 187 15.04 -11.22 -12.28
C ASN A 187 14.91 -10.81 -10.82
N PHE A 188 15.07 -9.52 -10.49
CA PHE A 188 14.96 -9.06 -9.11
C PHE A 188 13.55 -9.26 -8.52
N ARG A 189 12.49 -8.96 -9.28
CA ARG A 189 11.11 -9.18 -8.82
C ARG A 189 10.81 -10.67 -8.63
N ASN A 190 11.23 -11.49 -9.59
CA ASN A 190 11.04 -12.94 -9.54
C ASN A 190 11.82 -13.56 -8.38
N GLN A 191 13.01 -13.03 -8.08
CA GLN A 191 13.82 -13.45 -6.93
C GLN A 191 13.09 -13.14 -5.63
N ILE A 192 12.59 -11.92 -5.45
CA ILE A 192 11.79 -11.54 -4.27
C ILE A 192 10.60 -12.48 -4.09
N GLU A 193 9.85 -12.74 -5.16
CA GLU A 193 8.69 -13.63 -5.11
C GLU A 193 9.08 -15.07 -4.74
N ALA A 194 10.16 -15.60 -5.31
CA ALA A 194 10.66 -16.93 -4.99
C ALA A 194 11.12 -17.04 -3.52
N GLU A 195 11.92 -16.07 -3.05
CA GLU A 195 12.45 -16.05 -1.68
C GLU A 195 11.33 -15.87 -0.64
N LEU A 196 10.33 -15.03 -0.91
CA LEU A 196 9.16 -14.88 -0.05
C LEU A 196 8.32 -16.17 0.01
N ASN A 197 8.13 -16.86 -1.12
CA ASN A 197 7.41 -18.13 -1.16
C ASN A 197 8.15 -19.24 -0.42
N GLU A 198 9.48 -19.27 -0.53
CA GLU A 198 10.32 -20.19 0.23
C GLU A 198 10.24 -19.91 1.72
N LEU A 199 10.36 -18.63 2.13
CA LEU A 199 10.21 -18.20 3.51
C LEU A 199 8.86 -18.64 4.10
N ILE A 200 7.75 -18.45 3.39
CA ILE A 200 6.43 -18.88 3.86
C ILE A 200 6.35 -20.41 3.97
N SER A 201 6.92 -21.13 2.99
CA SER A 201 6.91 -22.60 2.95
C SER A 201 7.74 -23.23 4.07
N GLN A 202 8.81 -22.57 4.52
CA GLN A 202 9.62 -23.00 5.66
C GLN A 202 8.95 -22.72 7.01
N ASN A 203 7.96 -21.82 7.03
CA ASN A 203 7.35 -21.28 8.23
C ASN A 203 5.84 -21.59 8.35
N VAL A 204 5.42 -22.78 7.91
CA VAL A 204 3.99 -23.19 7.88
C VAL A 204 3.26 -23.17 9.23
N ASN A 205 4.00 -23.13 10.34
CA ASN A 205 3.45 -23.09 11.70
C ASN A 205 3.29 -21.67 12.26
N LEU A 206 3.79 -20.65 11.55
CA LEU A 206 3.68 -19.26 11.99
C LEU A 206 2.25 -18.75 11.78
N ASN A 207 1.80 -17.92 12.71
CA ASN A 207 0.54 -17.21 12.56
C ASN A 207 0.70 -16.04 11.56
N ASN A 208 -0.42 -15.43 11.16
CA ASN A 208 -0.42 -14.35 10.16
C ASN A 208 0.46 -13.15 10.54
N GLN A 209 0.58 -12.82 11.82
CA GLN A 209 1.44 -11.72 12.26
C GLN A 209 2.92 -12.09 12.17
N GLU A 210 3.28 -13.30 12.61
CA GLU A 210 4.66 -13.79 12.53
C GLU A 210 5.12 -13.88 11.07
N ILE A 211 4.25 -14.32 10.14
CA ILE A 211 4.53 -14.29 8.70
C ILE A 211 4.75 -12.85 8.22
N ALA A 212 3.88 -11.91 8.61
CA ALA A 212 4.04 -10.51 8.24
C ALA A 212 5.34 -9.91 8.79
N GLU A 213 5.76 -10.30 10.00
CA GLU A 213 7.03 -9.88 10.59
C GLU A 213 8.25 -10.42 9.82
N GLU A 214 8.25 -11.70 9.44
CA GLU A 214 9.33 -12.28 8.63
C GLU A 214 9.41 -11.65 7.23
N ARG A 215 8.27 -11.37 6.60
CA ARG A 215 8.24 -10.64 5.33
C ARG A 215 8.73 -9.20 5.48
N ALA A 216 8.36 -8.54 6.57
CA ALA A 216 8.81 -7.19 6.87
C ALA A 216 10.34 -7.14 7.06
N LYS A 217 10.93 -8.09 7.80
CA LYS A 217 12.39 -8.25 7.93
C LYS A 217 13.06 -8.34 6.56
N TYR A 218 12.54 -9.20 5.71
CA TYR A 218 13.05 -9.39 4.36
C TYR A 218 13.01 -8.10 3.52
N PHE A 219 11.89 -7.36 3.56
CA PHE A 219 11.78 -6.09 2.83
C PHE A 219 12.73 -5.01 3.35
N VAL A 220 13.01 -4.97 4.65
CA VAL A 220 13.99 -4.05 5.23
C VAL A 220 15.40 -4.32 4.70
N ASP A 221 15.80 -5.58 4.62
CA ASP A 221 17.11 -5.97 4.08
C ASP A 221 17.28 -5.53 2.61
N LEU A 222 16.18 -5.51 1.85
CA LEU A 222 16.12 -5.01 0.48
C LEU A 222 15.89 -3.49 0.37
N LYS A 223 15.73 -2.79 1.50
CA LYS A 223 15.38 -1.35 1.58
C LYS A 223 14.04 -1.02 0.90
N LEU A 224 13.14 -1.98 0.79
CA LEU A 224 11.79 -1.84 0.25
C LEU A 224 10.83 -1.38 1.36
N TRP A 225 11.05 -0.15 1.84
CA TRP A 225 10.36 0.39 3.02
C TRP A 225 8.84 0.50 2.85
N SER A 226 8.32 0.75 1.63
CA SER A 226 6.88 0.69 1.36
C SER A 226 6.30 -0.66 1.73
N ASP A 227 6.97 -1.72 1.27
CA ASP A 227 6.50 -3.09 1.38
C ASP A 227 6.60 -3.55 2.83
N PHE A 228 7.69 -3.19 3.52
CA PHE A 228 7.81 -3.35 4.97
C PHE A 228 6.64 -2.71 5.74
N ILE A 229 6.31 -1.44 5.46
CA ILE A 229 5.19 -0.79 6.16
C ILE A 229 3.86 -1.45 5.78
N GLN A 230 3.68 -1.82 4.51
CA GLN A 230 2.48 -2.51 4.06
C GLN A 230 2.27 -3.84 4.79
N GLU A 231 3.32 -4.61 5.08
CA GLU A 231 3.20 -5.81 5.92
C GLU A 231 2.73 -5.48 7.33
N ALA A 232 3.30 -4.45 7.97
CA ALA A 232 2.88 -3.99 9.31
C ALA A 232 1.39 -3.59 9.38
N PHE A 233 0.87 -2.98 8.31
CA PHE A 233 -0.53 -2.58 8.21
C PHE A 233 -1.46 -3.69 7.70
N SER A 234 -0.93 -4.82 7.23
CA SER A 234 -1.73 -5.97 6.76
C SER A 234 -2.31 -6.83 7.90
N VAL A 235 -1.73 -6.74 9.10
CA VAL A 235 -2.10 -7.57 10.25
C VAL A 235 -3.43 -7.08 10.85
N LYS A 236 -4.49 -7.90 10.72
CA LYS A 236 -5.85 -7.58 11.18
C LYS A 236 -5.98 -7.42 12.70
N ASN A 237 -5.31 -8.28 13.46
CA ASN A 237 -5.33 -8.29 14.93
C ASN A 237 -3.88 -8.10 15.44
N PRO A 238 -3.34 -6.87 15.38
CA PRO A 238 -1.95 -6.62 15.73
C PRO A 238 -1.70 -6.83 17.22
N SER A 239 -0.53 -7.36 17.57
CA SER A 239 -0.06 -7.40 18.97
C SER A 239 0.13 -5.98 19.52
N ALA A 240 0.21 -5.86 20.85
CA ALA A 240 0.50 -4.60 21.53
C ALA A 240 1.78 -3.92 20.98
N ASP A 241 2.81 -4.72 20.70
CA ASP A 241 4.09 -4.29 20.15
C ASP A 241 3.94 -3.70 18.73
N LEU A 242 3.09 -4.28 17.88
CA LEU A 242 2.80 -3.76 16.54
C LEU A 242 1.88 -2.53 16.59
N ILE A 243 0.99 -2.45 17.57
CA ILE A 243 0.20 -1.23 17.85
C ILE A 243 1.14 -0.09 18.25
N GLU A 244 2.04 -0.32 19.21
CA GLU A 244 3.02 0.66 19.66
C GLU A 244 3.88 1.16 18.49
N PHE A 245 4.34 0.25 17.63
CA PHE A 245 5.05 0.61 16.41
C PHE A 245 4.25 1.55 15.50
N LYS A 246 3.00 1.19 15.21
CA LYS A 246 2.10 2.03 14.41
C LYS A 246 1.96 3.40 15.07
N GLU A 247 1.79 3.46 16.40
CA GLU A 247 1.74 4.69 17.19
C GLU A 247 3.03 5.51 17.13
N VAL A 248 4.20 4.87 17.15
CA VAL A 248 5.49 5.54 16.96
C VAL A 248 5.52 6.20 15.59
N ILE A 249 5.02 5.57 14.53
CA ILE A 249 4.85 6.22 13.20
C ILE A 249 3.94 7.45 13.31
N LEU A 250 2.83 7.35 14.05
CA LEU A 250 1.88 8.47 14.25
C LEU A 250 2.56 9.69 14.87
N ASN A 251 3.33 9.47 15.93
CA ASN A 251 3.73 10.52 16.87
C ASN A 251 5.10 11.12 16.57
N GLN A 252 5.69 10.83 15.41
CA GLN A 252 6.97 11.45 15.05
C GLN A 252 6.77 12.93 14.67
N ASP A 253 7.69 13.80 15.06
CA ASP A 253 7.66 15.19 14.61
C ASP A 253 8.12 15.36 13.16
N SER A 254 8.66 14.30 12.56
CA SER A 254 9.15 14.28 11.18
C SER A 254 8.31 13.40 10.27
N CYS A 255 8.36 13.69 8.97
CA CYS A 255 7.78 12.89 7.91
C CYS A 255 8.77 11.86 7.36
N THR A 256 9.98 11.81 7.92
CA THR A 256 11.04 10.90 7.48
C THR A 256 11.05 9.65 8.33
N VAL A 257 10.98 8.50 7.66
CA VAL A 257 11.11 7.17 8.24
C VAL A 257 12.47 6.61 7.84
N LYS A 258 13.29 6.13 8.80
CA LYS A 258 14.44 5.25 8.55
C LYS A 258 14.67 4.35 9.75
#